data_AF-A0A7K3HK05-F1
#
_entry.id   AF-A0A7K3HK05-F1
#
_cell.length_a   1.000
_cell.length_b   1.000
_cell.length_c   1.000
_cell.angle_alpha   90.00
_cell.angle_beta   90.00
_cell.angle_gamma   90.00
#
_symmetry.space_group_name_H-M   'P 1'
#
loop_
_entity.id
_entity.type
_entity.pdbx_description
1 polymer ?
#
loop_
_entity_poly.entity_id
_entity_poly.type
_entity_poly.pdbx_seq_one_letter_code
_entity_poly.pdbx_strand_id
1 'polypeptide(L)'
;LLAVVRSRPAAWLVFPPLAALLDVGGLWVLYRTGLFAASHHEPLPHSLVHLHVVAAGLLFSFAVCAPEPLRHRWGLAWRGTTLLLTGAAHAVLAKSLYAVPPPGTGFGTADLRTGSQIMYYGGDLVELALAAALAVQWYAATGRARSR
;
A
#
# COMPACT_ATOMS: atom_id res chain seq x y z
N LEU A 1 23.38 -9.38 -9.77
CA LEU A 1 21.98 -9.41 -9.24
C LEU A 1 21.93 -9.33 -7.71
N LEU A 2 22.58 -10.23 -6.94
CA LEU A 2 22.56 -10.19 -5.46
C LEU A 2 23.29 -9.00 -4.78
N ALA A 3 24.13 -8.27 -5.51
CA ALA A 3 24.85 -7.10 -4.99
C ALA A 3 23.96 -5.84 -4.92
N VAL A 4 22.99 -5.70 -5.83
CA VAL A 4 22.07 -4.54 -5.89
C VAL A 4 21.06 -4.59 -4.74
N VAL A 5 20.61 -5.79 -4.37
CA VAL A 5 19.69 -6.02 -3.23
C VAL A 5 20.33 -5.69 -1.87
N ARG A 6 21.67 -5.67 -1.79
CA ARG A 6 22.42 -5.32 -0.57
C ARG A 6 22.80 -3.84 -0.47
N SER A 7 22.39 -3.02 -1.43
CA SER A 7 22.68 -1.59 -1.42
C SER A 7 21.83 -0.86 -0.36
N ARG A 8 22.44 0.13 0.30
CA ARG A 8 21.76 1.04 1.25
C ARG A 8 20.43 1.62 0.71
N PRO A 9 20.33 2.09 -0.56
CA PRO A 9 19.05 2.58 -1.08
C PRO A 9 17.98 1.49 -1.17
N ALA A 10 18.33 0.25 -1.52
CA ALA A 10 17.38 -0.86 -1.50
C ALA A 10 16.88 -1.16 -0.07
N ALA A 11 17.73 -1.00 0.95
CA ALA A 11 17.32 -1.16 2.35
C ALA A 11 16.35 -0.06 2.81
N TRP A 12 16.49 1.17 2.30
CA TRP A 12 15.56 2.27 2.56
C TRP A 12 14.24 2.10 1.82
N LEU A 13 14.26 1.67 0.56
CA LEU A 13 13.03 1.39 -0.19
C LEU A 13 12.19 0.25 0.45
N VAL A 14 12.85 -0.70 1.10
CA VAL A 14 12.19 -1.82 1.81
C VAL A 14 11.85 -1.45 3.27
N PHE A 15 12.00 -0.19 3.67
CA PHE A 15 11.52 0.27 4.97
C PHE A 15 9.98 0.33 4.97
N PRO A 16 9.27 -0.46 5.79
CA PRO A 16 7.82 -0.58 5.70
C PRO A 16 7.08 0.77 5.80
N PRO A 17 7.42 1.68 6.73
CA PRO A 17 6.78 3.00 6.82
C PRO A 17 6.98 3.87 5.57
N LEU A 18 8.15 3.81 4.92
CA LEU A 18 8.37 4.58 3.70
C LEU A 18 7.56 4.01 2.53
N ALA A 19 7.50 2.69 2.42
CA ALA A 19 6.68 2.03 1.40
C ALA A 19 5.18 2.33 1.60
N ALA A 20 4.70 2.31 2.85
CA ALA A 20 3.35 2.73 3.21
C ALA A 20 3.06 4.19 2.86
N LEU A 21 4.01 5.08 3.14
CA LEU A 21 3.87 6.50 2.81
C LEU A 21 3.79 6.73 1.30
N LEU A 22 4.56 5.99 0.51
CA LEU A 22 4.50 6.06 -0.96
C LEU A 22 3.17 5.52 -1.49
N ASP A 23 2.65 4.45 -0.89
CA ASP A 23 1.41 3.80 -1.31
C ASP A 23 0.17 4.64 -0.97
N VAL A 24 -0.15 4.78 0.32
CA VAL A 24 -1.31 5.55 0.78
C VAL A 24 -1.14 7.04 0.53
N GLY A 25 0.07 7.59 0.66
CA GLY A 25 0.32 9.00 0.38
C GLY A 25 0.15 9.32 -1.11
N GLY A 26 0.56 8.41 -2.00
CA GLY A 26 0.31 8.52 -3.44
C GLY A 26 -1.17 8.54 -3.76
N LEU A 27 -1.95 7.61 -3.19
CA LEU A 27 -3.41 7.58 -3.31
C LEU A 27 -4.06 8.85 -2.77
N TRP A 28 -3.61 9.32 -1.60
CA TRP A 28 -4.14 10.52 -0.97
C TRP A 28 -3.94 11.75 -1.85
N VAL A 29 -2.73 11.95 -2.37
CA VAL A 29 -2.44 13.05 -3.30
C VAL A 29 -3.27 12.91 -4.55
N LEU A 30 -3.35 11.73 -5.15
CA LEU A 30 -4.11 11.50 -6.38
C LEU A 30 -5.58 11.90 -6.21
N TYR A 31 -6.24 11.42 -5.16
CA TYR A 31 -7.68 11.57 -4.96
C TYR A 31 -8.10 12.87 -4.26
N ARG A 32 -7.22 13.49 -3.47
CA ARG A 32 -7.53 14.76 -2.78
C ARG A 32 -7.05 15.99 -3.54
N THR A 33 -6.26 15.83 -4.57
CA THR A 33 -5.87 16.92 -5.47
C THR A 33 -6.60 16.80 -6.80
N GLY A 34 -6.58 17.87 -7.60
CA GLY A 34 -7.08 17.83 -8.98
C GLY A 34 -6.24 16.96 -9.92
N LEU A 35 -5.21 16.26 -9.42
CA LEU A 35 -4.34 15.41 -10.22
C LEU A 35 -5.09 14.26 -10.87
N PHE A 36 -6.09 13.68 -10.19
CA PHE A 36 -6.95 12.66 -10.79
C PHE A 36 -7.70 13.21 -12.02
N ALA A 37 -8.31 14.39 -11.90
CA ALA A 37 -9.02 15.03 -13.02
C ALA A 37 -8.06 15.42 -14.16
N ALA A 38 -6.86 15.90 -13.82
CA ALA A 38 -5.82 16.24 -14.80
C ALA A 38 -5.26 15.00 -15.52
N SER A 39 -5.08 13.88 -14.81
CA SER A 39 -4.60 12.62 -15.40
C SER A 39 -5.61 11.99 -16.35
N HIS A 40 -6.90 12.33 -16.24
CA HIS A 40 -7.93 11.80 -17.13
C HIS A 40 -7.91 12.43 -18.52
N HIS A 41 -7.29 13.59 -18.69
CA HIS A 41 -7.25 14.31 -19.97
C HIS A 41 -6.08 13.88 -20.86
N GLU A 42 -5.00 13.38 -20.27
CA GLU A 42 -3.76 13.05 -20.99
C GLU A 42 -3.34 11.59 -20.72
N PRO A 43 -3.02 10.79 -21.75
CA PRO A 43 -2.74 9.37 -21.59
C PRO A 43 -1.44 9.10 -20.83
N LEU A 44 -0.45 9.98 -20.94
CA LEU A 44 0.86 9.84 -20.28
C LEU A 44 0.78 9.92 -18.74
N PRO A 45 0.19 10.97 -18.13
CA PRO A 45 0.04 11.04 -16.68
C PRO A 45 -0.90 9.94 -16.15
N HIS A 46 -1.90 9.52 -16.92
CA HIS A 46 -2.75 8.38 -16.56
C HIS A 46 -1.95 7.10 -16.34
N SER A 47 -1.08 6.73 -17.30
CA SER A 47 -0.24 5.53 -17.20
C SER A 47 0.79 5.64 -16.10
N LEU A 48 1.40 6.82 -15.89
CA LEU A 48 2.37 7.03 -14.82
C LEU A 48 1.75 6.89 -13.44
N VAL A 49 0.53 7.38 -13.24
CA VAL A 49 -0.21 7.21 -11.98
C VAL A 49 -0.49 5.74 -11.72
N HIS A 50 -1.00 4.99 -12.70
CA HIS A 50 -1.26 3.56 -12.55
C HIS A 50 0.02 2.78 -12.26
N LEU A 51 1.10 3.08 -12.98
CA LEU A 51 2.40 2.48 -12.74
C LEU A 51 2.91 2.77 -11.33
N HIS A 52 2.75 4.01 -10.86
CA HIS A 52 3.15 4.41 -9.52
C HIS A 52 2.34 3.67 -8.45
N VAL A 53 1.01 3.62 -8.57
CA VAL A 53 0.14 2.92 -7.62
C VAL A 53 0.49 1.42 -7.56
N VAL A 54 0.67 0.78 -8.72
CA VAL A 54 1.05 -0.64 -8.78
C VAL A 54 2.45 -0.86 -8.18
N ALA A 55 3.43 -0.01 -8.53
CA ALA A 55 4.78 -0.12 -8.01
C ALA A 55 4.85 0.12 -6.50
N ALA A 56 4.09 1.09 -5.97
CA ALA A 56 4.03 1.40 -4.55
C ALA A 56 3.37 0.26 -3.76
N GLY A 57 2.26 -0.30 -4.26
CA GLY A 57 1.59 -1.43 -3.64
C GLY A 57 2.45 -2.71 -3.63
N LEU A 58 3.19 -2.96 -4.72
CA LEU A 58 4.16 -4.06 -4.77
C LEU A 58 5.32 -3.85 -3.80
N LEU A 59 5.83 -2.62 -3.70
CA LEU A 59 6.90 -2.28 -2.77
C LEU A 59 6.43 -2.44 -1.31
N PHE A 60 5.23 -1.97 -0.99
CA PHE A 60 4.61 -2.12 0.33
C PHE A 60 4.41 -3.59 0.68
N SER A 61 3.82 -4.36 -0.23
CA SER A 61 3.63 -5.81 -0.05
C SER A 61 4.98 -6.52 0.16
N PHE A 62 6.01 -6.14 -0.61
CA PHE A 62 7.35 -6.69 -0.44
C PHE A 62 7.99 -6.29 0.90
N ALA A 63 7.80 -5.05 1.37
CA ALA A 63 8.28 -4.61 2.68
C ALA A 63 7.55 -5.29 3.84
N VAL A 64 6.25 -5.53 3.70
CA VAL A 64 5.42 -6.22 4.69
C VAL A 64 5.63 -7.73 4.67
N CYS A 65 5.92 -8.36 3.53
CA CYS A 65 6.16 -9.80 3.40
C CYS A 65 7.64 -10.19 3.35
N ALA A 66 8.56 -9.21 3.40
CA ALA A 66 9.99 -9.30 3.20
C ALA A 66 10.57 -10.72 3.41
N PRO A 67 10.91 -11.44 2.33
CA PRO A 67 11.48 -12.77 2.45
C PRO A 67 12.83 -12.72 3.17
N GLU A 68 13.17 -13.84 3.78
CA GLU A 68 14.28 -14.07 4.71
C GLU A 68 15.72 -13.63 4.28
N PRO A 69 16.10 -13.32 3.01
CA PRO A 69 17.47 -12.89 2.66
C PRO A 69 17.93 -11.48 3.07
N LEU A 70 17.09 -10.61 3.64
CA LEU A 70 17.52 -9.24 3.98
C LEU A 70 18.23 -9.16 5.34
N ARG A 71 19.47 -8.67 5.32
CA ARG A 71 20.35 -8.48 6.51
C ARG A 71 19.78 -7.55 7.59
N HIS A 72 18.75 -6.76 7.28
CA HIS A 72 18.04 -5.90 8.22
C HIS A 72 16.61 -6.40 8.37
N ARG A 73 16.39 -7.25 9.38
CA ARG A 73 15.04 -7.65 9.79
C ARG A 73 14.38 -6.46 10.49
N TRP A 74 13.48 -5.76 9.80
CA TRP A 74 12.54 -4.89 10.51
C TRP A 74 11.61 -5.78 11.34
N GLY A 75 11.51 -5.50 12.64
CA GLY A 75 10.76 -6.32 13.58
C GLY A 75 9.30 -6.49 13.16
N LEU A 76 8.69 -7.60 13.58
CA LEU A 76 7.27 -7.89 13.32
C LEU A 76 6.36 -6.74 13.77
N ALA A 77 6.70 -6.09 14.90
CA ALA A 77 6.00 -4.92 15.40
C ALA A 77 5.97 -3.78 14.37
N TRP A 78 7.10 -3.42 13.77
CA TRP A 78 7.15 -2.36 12.76
C TRP A 78 6.32 -2.71 11.52
N ARG A 79 6.41 -3.96 11.03
CA ARG A 79 5.64 -4.43 9.87
C ARG A 79 4.14 -4.42 10.16
N GLY A 80 3.74 -4.95 11.32
CA GLY A 80 2.35 -5.01 11.75
C GLY A 80 1.75 -3.63 12.02
N THR A 81 2.44 -2.76 12.77
CA THR A 81 1.97 -1.39 13.02
C THR A 81 1.87 -0.59 11.73
N THR A 82 2.84 -0.73 10.82
CA THR A 82 2.76 -0.07 9.50
C THR A 82 1.54 -0.57 8.75
N LEU A 83 1.32 -1.88 8.66
CA LEU A 83 0.16 -2.45 7.98
C LEU A 83 -1.17 -1.91 8.53
N LEU A 84 -1.30 -1.87 9.86
CA LEU A 84 -2.48 -1.32 10.53
C LEU A 84 -2.68 0.18 10.23
N LEU A 85 -1.62 0.98 10.26
CA LEU A 85 -1.68 2.41 9.98
C LEU A 85 -2.02 2.68 8.52
N THR A 86 -1.40 1.95 7.59
CA THR A 86 -1.73 2.01 6.15
C THR A 86 -3.20 1.70 5.94
N GLY A 87 -3.68 0.60 6.54
CA GLY A 87 -5.07 0.20 6.36
C GLY A 87 -6.09 1.17 6.95
N ALA A 88 -5.80 1.69 8.15
CA ALA A 88 -6.62 2.75 8.73
C ALA A 88 -6.68 3.99 7.82
N ALA A 89 -5.55 4.41 7.25
CA ALA A 89 -5.49 5.55 6.36
C ALA A 89 -6.21 5.29 5.02
N HIS A 90 -6.09 4.08 4.45
CA HIS A 90 -6.80 3.66 3.24
C HIS A 90 -8.32 3.62 3.46
N ALA A 91 -8.77 3.05 4.57
CA ALA A 91 -10.18 3.02 4.96
C ALA A 91 -10.75 4.43 5.16
N VAL A 92 -9.98 5.34 5.77
CA VAL A 92 -10.35 6.76 5.92
C VAL A 92 -10.44 7.44 4.56
N LEU A 93 -9.48 7.20 3.66
CA LEU A 93 -9.52 7.74 2.30
C LEU A 93 -10.78 7.29 1.55
N ALA A 94 -11.09 5.99 1.58
CA ALA A 94 -12.27 5.43 0.94
C ALA A 94 -13.59 5.99 1.51
N LYS A 95 -13.70 6.12 2.84
CA LYS A 95 -14.85 6.76 3.48
C LYS A 95 -14.95 8.25 3.14
N SER A 96 -13.82 8.94 2.99
CA SER A 96 -13.80 10.35 2.60
C SER A 96 -14.30 10.54 1.16
N LEU A 97 -13.94 9.64 0.24
CA LEU A 97 -14.41 9.66 -1.15
C LEU A 97 -15.89 9.32 -1.26
N TYR A 98 -16.41 8.49 -0.37
CA TYR A 98 -17.84 8.19 -0.33
C TYR A 98 -18.68 9.47 -0.08
N ALA A 99 -18.16 10.40 0.72
CA ALA A 99 -18.84 11.63 1.08
C ALA A 99 -18.55 12.79 0.11
N VAL A 100 -17.32 12.90 -0.40
CA VAL A 100 -16.87 14.04 -1.20
C VAL A 100 -16.12 13.54 -2.44
N PRO A 101 -16.55 13.91 -3.66
CA PRO A 101 -15.86 13.52 -4.88
C PRO A 101 -14.47 14.15 -4.97
N PRO A 102 -13.54 13.52 -5.71
CA PRO A 102 -12.24 14.13 -6.02
C PRO A 102 -12.42 15.52 -6.67
N PRO A 103 -11.59 16.52 -6.32
CA PRO A 103 -11.69 17.86 -6.89
C PRO A 103 -11.58 17.84 -8.43
N GLY A 104 -12.41 18.63 -9.10
CA GLY A 104 -12.40 18.72 -10.57
C GLY A 104 -13.09 17.54 -11.28
N THR A 105 -13.82 16.70 -10.54
CA THR A 105 -14.61 15.59 -11.12
C THR A 105 -16.11 15.87 -11.02
N GLY A 106 -16.86 15.43 -12.02
CA GLY A 106 -18.33 15.55 -12.09
C GLY A 106 -19.04 14.21 -11.94
N PHE A 107 -18.54 13.31 -11.09
CA PHE A 107 -19.11 11.97 -10.94
C PHE A 107 -20.53 12.02 -10.37
N GLY A 108 -21.42 11.19 -10.92
CA GLY A 108 -22.73 10.94 -10.32
C GLY A 108 -22.58 10.31 -8.94
N THR A 109 -23.52 10.58 -8.04
CA THR A 109 -23.48 10.08 -6.65
C THR A 109 -23.45 8.55 -6.57
N ALA A 110 -24.08 7.87 -7.52
CA ALA A 110 -24.07 6.41 -7.61
C ALA A 110 -22.69 5.85 -7.96
N ASP A 111 -22.00 6.46 -8.93
CA ASP A 111 -20.66 6.05 -9.36
C ASP A 111 -19.62 6.35 -8.28
N LEU A 112 -19.72 7.52 -7.64
CA LEU A 112 -18.84 7.90 -6.53
C LEU A 112 -18.95 6.88 -5.38
N ARG A 113 -20.18 6.53 -5.01
CA ARG A 113 -20.47 5.54 -3.96
C ARG A 113 -19.91 4.17 -4.32
N THR A 114 -20.14 3.72 -5.55
CA THR A 114 -19.69 2.42 -6.04
C THR A 114 -18.17 2.34 -6.07
N GLY A 115 -17.49 3.34 -6.63
CA GLY A 115 -16.03 3.41 -6.66
C GLY A 115 -15.41 3.44 -5.26
N SER A 116 -16.01 4.20 -4.34
CA SER A 116 -15.55 4.27 -2.95
C SER A 116 -15.73 2.94 -2.22
N GLN A 117 -16.82 2.21 -2.48
CA GLN A 117 -17.05 0.87 -1.92
C GLN A 117 -16.06 -0.15 -2.47
N ILE A 118 -15.79 -0.13 -3.78
CA ILE A 118 -14.79 -1.00 -4.40
C ILE A 118 -13.41 -0.74 -3.80
N MET A 119 -13.04 0.54 -3.62
CA MET A 119 -11.76 0.90 -3.01
C MET A 119 -11.67 0.45 -1.54
N TYR A 120 -12.77 0.59 -0.79
CA TYR A 120 -12.85 0.16 0.60
C TYR A 120 -12.70 -1.36 0.74
N TYR A 121 -13.57 -2.14 0.10
CA TYR A 121 -13.56 -3.60 0.24
C TYR A 121 -12.36 -4.24 -0.45
N GLY A 122 -11.91 -3.70 -1.58
CA GLY A 122 -10.71 -4.15 -2.26
C GLY A 122 -9.45 -3.94 -1.42
N GLY A 123 -9.35 -2.78 -0.76
CA GLY A 123 -8.26 -2.48 0.17
C GLY A 123 -8.26 -3.43 1.37
N ASP A 124 -9.39 -3.54 2.06
CA ASP A 124 -9.55 -4.44 3.22
C ASP A 124 -9.15 -5.88 2.88
N LEU A 125 -9.53 -6.38 1.69
CA LEU A 125 -9.16 -7.73 1.25
C LEU A 125 -7.64 -7.90 1.12
N VAL A 126 -6.95 -6.95 0.50
CA VAL A 126 -5.50 -6.99 0.32
C VAL A 126 -4.78 -6.85 1.65
N GLU A 127 -5.23 -5.95 2.52
CA GLU A 127 -4.67 -5.73 3.85
C GLU A 127 -4.82 -6.97 4.74
N LEU A 128 -5.98 -7.62 4.72
CA LEU A 128 -6.22 -8.88 5.41
C LEU A 128 -5.33 -10.00 4.86
N ALA A 129 -5.15 -10.09 3.54
CA ALA A 129 -4.24 -11.06 2.94
C ALA A 129 -2.78 -10.86 3.38
N LEU A 130 -2.31 -9.61 3.43
CA LEU A 130 -0.99 -9.26 3.95
C LEU A 130 -0.86 -9.57 5.44
N ALA A 131 -1.89 -9.27 6.24
CA ALA A 131 -1.92 -9.58 7.67
C ALA A 131 -1.85 -11.09 7.92
N ALA A 132 -2.61 -11.88 7.15
CA ALA A 132 -2.58 -13.34 7.20
C ALA A 132 -1.19 -13.88 6.82
N ALA A 133 -0.58 -13.36 5.75
CA ALA A 133 0.76 -13.74 5.35
C ALA A 133 1.80 -13.43 6.44
N LEU A 134 1.67 -12.28 7.11
CA LEU A 134 2.54 -11.88 8.23
C LEU A 134 2.35 -12.81 9.44
N ALA A 135 1.11 -13.18 9.76
CA ALA A 135 0.78 -14.11 10.84
C ALA A 135 1.34 -15.51 10.60
N VAL A 136 1.20 -16.04 9.37
CA VAL A 136 1.76 -17.34 8.96
C VAL A 136 3.29 -17.34 9.07
N GLN A 137 3.95 -16.28 8.61
CA GLN A 137 5.41 -16.13 8.74
C GLN A 137 5.87 -16.15 10.20
N TRP A 138 5.16 -15.43 11.07
CA TRP A 138 5.46 -15.40 12.50
C TRP A 138 5.25 -16.77 13.17
N TYR A 139 4.13 -17.43 12.89
CA TYR A 139 3.82 -18.75 13.44
C TYR A 139 4.89 -19.79 13.04
N ALA A 140 5.25 -19.83 11.75
CA ALA A 140 6.27 -20.74 11.24
C ALA A 140 7.68 -20.45 11.81
N ALA A 141 8.04 -19.18 12.02
CA ALA A 141 9.31 -18.81 12.63
C ALA A 141 9.36 -19.20 14.12
N THR A 142 8.28 -18.99 14.86
CA THR A 142 8.17 -19.33 16.28
C THR A 142 8.17 -20.85 16.50
N GLY A 143 7.48 -21.61 15.65
CA GLY A 143 7.51 -23.07 15.67
C GLY A 143 8.92 -23.65 15.46
N ARG A 144 9.67 -23.11 14.49
CA ARG A 144 11.08 -23.49 14.24
C ARG A 144 12.01 -23.15 15.40
N ALA A 145 11.74 -22.07 16.14
CA ALA A 145 12.55 -21.67 17.29
C ALA A 145 12.30 -22.58 18.51
N ARG A 146 11.07 -23.10 18.67
CA ARG A 146 10.70 -23.98 19.78
C ARG A 146 11.10 -25.44 19.59
N SER A 147 11.40 -25.85 18.36
CA SER A 147 11.89 -27.19 18.01
C SER A 147 13.43 -27.32 18.04
N ARG A 148 14.15 -26.23 18.32
CA ARG A 148 15.62 -26.19 18.48
C ARG A 148 15.97 -26.12 19.94
#